data_AF-Q4CQ21-F1
#
_entry.id   AF-Q4CQ21-F1
#
_cell.length_a   1.000
_cell.length_b   1.000
_cell.length_c   1.000
_cell.angle_alpha   90.00
_cell.angle_beta   90.00
_cell.angle_gamma   90.00
#
_symmetry.space_group_name_H-M   'P 1'
#
loop_
_entity.id
_entity.type
_entity.pdbx_description
1 polymer ?
#
loop_
_entity_poly.entity_id
_entity_poly.type
_entity_poly.pdbx_seq_one_letter_code
_entity_poly.pdbx_strand_id
1 'polypeptide(L)'
;MVDGASATHHERPADTCLGRWMRSAVGACPRSRHRVQSRAISAVRAALLLVLALVAAAAWMPAVHAVVLRLRGGTVDRAITVGRAVDTALMDGVSITNGVAVVFDVAAMLPGALRIELRNCVCDGGAQLYVRGYSGEPASDRSLEVSVSGLSGGYCSLVFVHNLPAHTNVTVRDSTIVTPGPMHYSQLSGLTDAVASPLVLYATSLLQSQLRVSNTVLRSSHVGGSAVYVGGGVDLLSSAVVLDGVSLVTSGGPTASAMHVASSSRVSLRSHSVLSVTNVSVVSSGGGIVLGERLAVLDSVLRFVGVEGSVASSLVRCDGGTVGGGGWLDMHDVWAVGEALSVASLSGVTLSGGAVSIARCAATGATLVSGLTITSGVVSVQCNRAG
;
A
#
# COMPACT_ATOMS: atom_id res chain seq x y z
N MET A 1 12.03 -24.32 33.11
CA MET A 1 12.51 -25.67 32.75
C MET A 1 13.39 -25.48 31.52
N VAL A 2 14.70 -25.77 31.71
CA VAL A 2 15.84 -25.67 30.76
C VAL A 2 16.40 -24.26 30.48
N ASP A 3 17.37 -23.89 31.33
CA ASP A 3 18.46 -22.94 31.09
C ASP A 3 19.64 -23.61 30.36
N GLY A 4 20.53 -22.81 29.75
CA GLY A 4 21.80 -23.30 29.19
C GLY A 4 22.82 -22.19 28.92
N ALA A 5 23.38 -21.61 29.99
CA ALA A 5 24.66 -20.91 29.96
C ALA A 5 25.79 -21.90 30.29
N SER A 6 26.98 -21.74 29.70
CA SER A 6 28.20 -22.35 30.23
C SER A 6 29.44 -21.52 29.90
N ALA A 7 30.32 -21.48 30.89
CA ALA A 7 31.43 -20.57 31.09
C ALA A 7 32.80 -21.27 30.91
N THR A 8 33.81 -20.40 30.83
CA THR A 8 35.27 -20.55 30.95
C THR A 8 35.84 -21.67 31.83
N HIS A 9 36.98 -22.30 31.43
CA HIS A 9 38.17 -22.51 32.28
C HIS A 9 39.39 -23.12 31.54
N HIS A 10 40.59 -22.65 31.91
CA HIS A 10 41.96 -23.25 32.06
C HIS A 10 42.33 -24.62 31.43
N GLU A 11 43.57 -24.94 31.01
CA GLU A 11 44.87 -24.91 31.73
C GLU A 11 46.06 -25.32 30.78
N ARG A 12 47.32 -25.02 31.17
CA ARG A 12 48.64 -25.40 30.58
C ARG A 12 49.04 -26.87 30.97
N PRO A 13 50.29 -27.45 30.86
CA PRO A 13 51.66 -26.96 30.49
C PRO A 13 52.58 -27.96 29.68
N ALA A 14 53.88 -27.57 29.52
CA ALA A 14 55.11 -28.41 29.38
C ALA A 14 55.37 -29.10 28.00
N ASP A 15 56.59 -29.36 27.50
CA ASP A 15 57.95 -29.30 28.06
C ASP A 15 59.05 -29.36 26.96
N THR A 16 60.31 -29.14 27.37
CA THR A 16 61.59 -29.73 26.85
C THR A 16 62.36 -29.18 25.62
N CYS A 17 63.39 -28.37 25.95
CA CYS A 17 64.84 -28.73 25.97
C CYS A 17 65.78 -28.68 24.74
N LEU A 18 66.88 -27.91 24.98
CA LEU A 18 68.32 -28.13 24.74
C LEU A 18 69.02 -27.51 23.52
N GLY A 19 70.11 -26.77 23.79
CA GLY A 19 71.32 -26.91 22.97
C GLY A 19 72.21 -25.71 22.60
N ARG A 20 72.60 -24.84 23.55
CA ARG A 20 73.99 -24.36 23.80
C ARG A 20 74.88 -23.85 22.62
N TRP A 21 75.32 -22.57 22.65
CA TRP A 21 76.68 -22.10 23.04
C TRP A 21 76.93 -20.60 22.72
N MET A 22 77.78 -20.01 23.58
CA MET A 22 78.16 -18.60 23.79
C MET A 22 79.06 -17.99 22.66
N ARG A 23 79.28 -16.67 22.50
CA ARG A 23 79.70 -15.62 23.46
C ARG A 23 79.48 -14.18 22.93
N SER A 24 79.25 -13.26 23.90
CA SER A 24 79.69 -11.85 24.06
C SER A 24 79.46 -10.82 22.92
N ALA A 25 79.06 -9.56 23.12
CA ALA A 25 79.15 -8.65 24.25
C ALA A 25 78.14 -7.47 24.11
N VAL A 26 77.66 -6.96 25.26
CA VAL A 26 77.40 -5.55 25.61
C VAL A 26 76.60 -4.66 24.63
N GLY A 27 75.39 -4.25 25.06
CA GLY A 27 74.87 -2.89 24.80
C GLY A 27 73.38 -2.74 24.46
N ALA A 28 72.72 -1.82 25.19
CA ALA A 28 71.49 -1.06 24.87
C ALA A 28 70.12 -1.52 25.43
N CYS A 29 69.55 -0.66 26.29
CA CYS A 29 68.23 -0.69 26.91
C CYS A 29 67.05 -0.53 25.91
N PRO A 30 65.87 -1.14 26.15
CA PRO A 30 64.76 -1.11 25.19
C PRO A 30 63.84 0.11 25.41
N ARG A 31 63.82 1.05 24.44
CA ARG A 31 62.90 2.21 24.38
C ARG A 31 61.77 2.06 23.33
N SER A 32 61.35 0.85 22.98
CA SER A 32 60.51 0.63 21.77
C SER A 32 59.00 0.45 21.98
N ARG A 33 58.47 0.29 23.20
CA ARG A 33 57.02 -0.01 23.39
C ARG A 33 56.08 1.21 23.36
N HIS A 34 56.55 2.41 23.73
CA HIS A 34 55.71 3.62 23.71
C HIS A 34 55.39 4.14 22.30
N ARG A 35 56.26 3.84 21.32
CA ARG A 35 56.07 4.26 19.91
C ARG A 35 54.96 3.48 19.21
N VAL A 36 54.68 2.24 19.62
CA VAL A 36 53.65 1.39 18.98
C VAL A 36 52.25 1.80 19.43
N GLN A 37 52.03 2.04 20.72
CA GLN A 37 50.73 2.55 21.23
C GLN A 37 50.41 3.96 20.71
N SER A 38 51.40 4.84 20.62
CA SER A 38 51.21 6.19 20.05
C SER A 38 50.81 6.13 18.56
N ARG A 39 51.38 5.18 17.80
CA ARG A 39 50.99 4.96 16.40
C ARG A 39 49.56 4.43 16.28
N ALA A 40 49.15 3.50 17.13
CA ALA A 40 47.77 2.98 17.13
C ALA A 40 46.73 4.08 17.44
N ILE A 41 46.98 4.90 18.47
CA ILE A 41 46.09 6.03 18.81
C ILE A 41 46.05 7.07 17.68
N SER A 42 47.19 7.34 17.03
CA SER A 42 47.24 8.25 15.87
C SER A 42 46.45 7.74 14.67
N ALA A 43 46.50 6.42 14.41
CA ALA A 43 45.76 5.80 13.31
C ALA A 43 44.25 5.84 13.54
N VAL A 44 43.79 5.56 14.77
CA VAL A 44 42.37 5.65 15.12
C VAL A 44 41.86 7.09 15.03
N ARG A 45 42.61 8.08 15.52
CA ARG A 45 42.24 9.50 15.37
C ARG A 45 42.21 9.95 13.92
N ALA A 46 43.18 9.52 13.10
CA ALA A 46 43.20 9.83 11.68
C ALA A 46 42.00 9.22 10.95
N ALA A 47 41.65 7.96 11.25
CA ALA A 47 40.46 7.30 10.70
C ALA A 47 39.17 8.03 11.11
N LEU A 48 39.03 8.41 12.39
CA LEU A 48 37.87 9.15 12.88
C LEU A 48 37.73 10.52 12.22
N LEU A 49 38.84 11.26 12.05
CA LEU A 49 38.87 12.54 11.35
C LEU A 49 38.50 12.38 9.87
N LEU A 50 38.94 11.30 9.22
CA LEU A 50 38.61 11.01 7.82
C LEU A 50 37.12 10.66 7.66
N VAL A 51 36.55 9.90 8.60
CA VAL A 51 35.09 9.66 8.66
C VAL A 51 34.32 10.96 8.89
N LEU A 52 34.73 11.80 9.84
CA LEU A 52 34.10 13.11 10.08
C LEU A 52 34.22 14.04 8.86
N ALA A 53 35.37 14.05 8.20
CA ALA A 53 35.59 14.82 6.98
C ALA A 53 34.69 14.33 5.84
N LEU A 54 34.50 13.00 5.70
CA LEU A 54 33.58 12.44 4.72
C LEU A 54 32.11 12.79 5.03
N VAL A 55 31.69 12.75 6.31
CA VAL A 55 30.34 13.16 6.72
C VAL A 55 30.13 14.65 6.49
N ALA A 56 31.10 15.49 6.83
CA ALA A 56 31.04 16.93 6.59
C ALA A 56 31.04 17.24 5.08
N ALA A 57 31.88 16.56 4.29
CA ALA A 57 31.89 16.70 2.84
C ALA A 57 30.56 16.26 2.22
N ALA A 58 29.93 15.18 2.72
CA ALA A 58 28.61 14.74 2.28
C ALA A 58 27.52 15.77 2.62
N ALA A 59 27.60 16.42 3.79
CA ALA A 59 26.68 17.50 4.18
C ALA A 59 26.90 18.79 3.37
N TRP A 60 28.09 18.98 2.80
CA TRP A 60 28.46 20.13 1.97
C TRP A 60 28.43 19.81 0.46
N MET A 61 27.98 18.61 0.08
CA MET A 61 27.73 18.33 -1.32
C MET A 61 26.69 19.34 -1.82
N PRO A 62 26.99 20.11 -2.88
CA PRO A 62 26.09 21.13 -3.39
C PRO A 62 24.75 20.45 -3.68
N ALA A 63 23.66 21.11 -3.31
CA ALA A 63 22.28 20.67 -3.55
C ALA A 63 22.21 19.80 -4.80
N VAL A 64 21.99 18.49 -4.61
CA VAL A 64 21.80 17.56 -5.72
C VAL A 64 20.67 18.17 -6.53
N HIS A 65 20.99 18.66 -7.73
CA HIS A 65 20.01 19.35 -8.56
C HIS A 65 18.95 18.31 -8.86
N ALA A 66 17.73 18.57 -8.38
CA ALA A 66 16.64 17.66 -8.60
C ALA A 66 16.43 17.51 -10.10
N VAL A 67 16.47 16.27 -10.56
CA VAL A 67 16.27 15.92 -11.97
C VAL A 67 14.79 15.66 -12.17
N VAL A 68 14.17 16.45 -13.04
CA VAL A 68 12.81 16.17 -13.49
C VAL A 68 12.87 15.07 -14.55
N LEU A 69 12.28 13.90 -14.28
CA LEU A 69 12.03 12.90 -15.31
C LEU A 69 10.81 13.35 -16.12
N ARG A 70 10.99 13.58 -17.42
CA ARG A 70 9.88 13.91 -18.33
C ARG A 70 9.92 13.02 -19.56
N LEU A 71 8.87 12.22 -19.74
CA LEU A 71 8.62 11.41 -20.93
C LEU A 71 7.38 11.96 -21.64
N ARG A 72 7.49 12.20 -22.95
CA ARG A 72 6.38 12.68 -23.78
C ARG A 72 6.30 11.82 -25.03
N GLY A 73 5.17 11.16 -25.23
CA GLY A 73 5.01 10.17 -26.29
C GLY A 73 5.95 8.97 -26.12
N GLY A 74 6.05 8.17 -27.19
CA GLY A 74 6.97 7.05 -27.27
C GLY A 74 6.51 5.80 -26.50
N THR A 75 7.40 4.82 -26.46
CA THR A 75 7.13 3.51 -25.87
C THR A 75 8.14 3.18 -24.79
N VAL A 76 7.66 2.68 -23.65
CA VAL A 76 8.44 2.07 -22.57
C VAL A 76 8.20 0.57 -22.65
N ASP A 77 9.19 -0.14 -23.19
CA ASP A 77 9.17 -1.59 -23.40
C ASP A 77 10.18 -2.32 -22.50
N ARG A 78 10.82 -1.60 -21.59
CA ARG A 78 11.73 -2.10 -20.56
C ARG A 78 11.30 -1.58 -19.21
N ALA A 79 11.55 -2.36 -18.16
CA ALA A 79 11.24 -1.94 -16.79
C ALA A 79 12.00 -0.65 -16.42
N ILE A 80 11.30 0.28 -15.79
CA ILE A 80 11.86 1.55 -15.31
C ILE A 80 11.63 1.64 -13.81
N THR A 81 12.66 2.07 -13.07
CA THR A 81 12.51 2.46 -11.67
C THR A 81 12.96 3.90 -11.53
N VAL A 82 11.99 4.77 -11.23
CA VAL A 82 12.18 6.19 -10.95
C VAL A 82 12.39 6.35 -9.46
N GLY A 83 13.50 6.96 -9.05
CA GLY A 83 13.84 7.10 -7.65
C GLY A 83 14.91 8.16 -7.45
N ARG A 84 16.13 7.74 -7.14
CA ARG A 84 17.25 8.62 -6.75
C ARG A 84 17.41 9.82 -7.69
N ALA A 85 17.68 10.97 -7.08
CA ALA A 85 17.86 12.26 -7.75
C ALA A 85 16.62 12.81 -8.49
N VAL A 86 15.45 12.17 -8.38
CA VAL A 86 14.19 12.65 -8.96
C VAL A 86 13.27 13.16 -7.84
N ASP A 87 12.72 14.35 -8.03
CA ASP A 87 11.62 14.89 -7.22
C ASP A 87 10.28 14.88 -8.00
N THR A 88 10.38 14.98 -9.32
CA THR A 88 9.25 15.12 -10.24
C THR A 88 9.36 14.13 -11.39
N ALA A 89 8.32 13.33 -11.60
CA ALA A 89 8.20 12.40 -12.72
C ALA A 89 6.93 12.68 -13.53
N LEU A 90 7.09 13.03 -14.81
CA LEU A 90 6.00 13.42 -15.71
C LEU A 90 6.00 12.49 -16.93
N MET A 91 4.88 11.85 -17.21
CA MET A 91 4.66 11.04 -18.40
C MET A 91 3.40 11.53 -19.11
N ASP A 92 3.51 11.94 -20.37
CA ASP A 92 2.38 12.42 -21.17
C ASP A 92 2.32 11.67 -22.51
N GLY A 93 1.27 10.89 -22.74
CA GLY A 93 1.08 10.14 -23.98
C GLY A 93 2.03 8.94 -24.15
N VAL A 94 2.60 8.42 -23.08
CA VAL A 94 3.57 7.30 -23.14
C VAL A 94 2.84 5.97 -23.22
N SER A 95 3.27 5.09 -24.13
CA SER A 95 2.78 3.70 -24.23
C SER A 95 3.70 2.77 -23.44
N ILE A 96 3.17 1.97 -22.52
CA ILE A 96 3.92 1.04 -21.66
C ILE A 96 3.49 -0.37 -22.06
N THR A 97 4.41 -1.18 -22.55
CA THR A 97 4.08 -2.45 -23.21
C THR A 97 4.93 -3.60 -22.68
N ASN A 98 4.75 -4.81 -23.25
CA ASN A 98 5.59 -5.98 -22.99
C ASN A 98 5.63 -6.42 -21.52
N GLY A 99 4.56 -6.17 -20.76
CA GLY A 99 4.44 -6.65 -19.38
C GLY A 99 5.39 -5.98 -18.40
N VAL A 100 5.96 -4.82 -18.76
CA VAL A 100 6.99 -4.18 -17.94
C VAL A 100 6.40 -3.44 -16.74
N ALA A 101 7.21 -3.35 -15.69
CA ALA A 101 6.91 -2.56 -14.51
C ALA A 101 7.55 -1.17 -14.63
N VAL A 102 6.75 -0.12 -14.43
CA VAL A 102 7.24 1.23 -14.15
C VAL A 102 7.02 1.48 -12.66
N VAL A 103 8.11 1.67 -11.93
CA VAL A 103 8.10 1.83 -10.48
C VAL A 103 8.53 3.23 -10.12
N PHE A 104 7.64 4.00 -9.50
CA PHE A 104 7.97 5.23 -8.80
C PHE A 104 8.29 4.88 -7.34
N ASP A 105 9.58 4.75 -7.05
CA ASP A 105 10.10 4.45 -5.72
C ASP A 105 10.21 5.74 -4.91
N VAL A 106 9.10 6.13 -4.28
CA VAL A 106 8.94 7.37 -3.51
C VAL A 106 9.94 7.42 -2.35
N ALA A 107 10.25 6.27 -1.75
CA ALA A 107 11.24 6.20 -0.68
C ALA A 107 12.66 6.52 -1.18
N ALA A 108 12.97 6.17 -2.43
CA ALA A 108 14.25 6.48 -3.09
C ALA A 108 14.31 7.87 -3.75
N MET A 109 13.18 8.52 -3.99
CA MET A 109 13.11 9.89 -4.50
C MET A 109 13.72 10.91 -3.51
N LEU A 110 14.05 12.10 -4.03
CA LEU A 110 14.64 13.16 -3.22
C LEU A 110 13.75 13.56 -2.04
N PRO A 111 14.33 14.02 -0.91
CA PRO A 111 13.53 14.59 0.16
C PRO A 111 12.76 15.84 -0.30
N GLY A 112 11.56 16.05 0.25
CA GLY A 112 10.75 17.25 0.02
C GLY A 112 9.38 16.96 -0.57
N ALA A 113 8.87 17.91 -1.35
CA ALA A 113 7.60 17.80 -2.07
C ALA A 113 7.82 17.05 -3.39
N LEU A 114 7.18 15.89 -3.51
CA LEU A 114 7.31 14.99 -4.65
C LEU A 114 6.10 15.10 -5.58
N ARG A 115 6.31 14.94 -6.88
CA ARG A 115 5.24 14.96 -7.88
C ARG A 115 5.37 13.85 -8.90
N ILE A 116 4.30 13.08 -9.08
CA ILE A 116 4.18 12.06 -10.13
C ILE A 116 2.95 12.39 -10.96
N GLU A 117 3.11 12.57 -12.27
CA GLU A 117 2.01 12.86 -13.18
C GLU A 117 2.03 11.92 -14.37
N LEU A 118 0.92 11.21 -14.57
CA LEU A 118 0.65 10.38 -15.74
C LEU A 118 -0.55 10.97 -16.47
N ARG A 119 -0.36 11.38 -17.72
CA ARG A 119 -1.40 11.97 -18.55
C ARG A 119 -1.51 11.21 -19.86
N ASN A 120 -2.72 10.76 -20.19
CA ASN A 120 -3.02 10.06 -21.45
C ASN A 120 -2.06 8.89 -21.75
N CYS A 121 -1.53 8.23 -20.72
CA CYS A 121 -0.67 7.08 -20.89
C CYS A 121 -1.49 5.86 -21.28
N VAL A 122 -0.88 4.97 -22.07
CA VAL A 122 -1.47 3.68 -22.42
C VAL A 122 -0.62 2.58 -21.80
N CYS A 123 -1.24 1.60 -21.16
CA CYS A 123 -0.56 0.46 -20.55
C CYS A 123 -1.17 -0.84 -21.08
N ASP A 124 -0.37 -1.66 -21.75
CA ASP A 124 -0.84 -2.89 -22.38
C ASP A 124 0.08 -4.09 -22.11
N GLY A 125 -0.46 -5.28 -22.34
CA GLY A 125 0.33 -6.52 -22.37
C GLY A 125 0.88 -6.96 -21.02
N GLY A 126 0.19 -6.65 -19.92
CA GLY A 126 0.58 -6.99 -18.56
C GLY A 126 1.35 -5.88 -17.84
N ALA A 127 1.42 -4.69 -18.44
CA ALA A 127 2.14 -3.55 -17.90
C ALA A 127 1.59 -3.11 -16.53
N GLN A 128 2.49 -2.71 -15.65
CA GLN A 128 2.15 -2.37 -14.26
C GLN A 128 2.82 -1.08 -13.83
N LEU A 129 2.02 -0.18 -13.29
CA LEU A 129 2.43 1.13 -12.78
C LEU A 129 2.42 1.07 -11.25
N TYR A 130 3.59 1.18 -10.63
CA TYR A 130 3.73 1.11 -9.19
C TYR A 130 4.06 2.47 -8.60
N VAL A 131 3.29 2.90 -7.60
CA VAL A 131 3.70 3.95 -6.67
C VAL A 131 4.09 3.26 -5.37
N ARG A 132 5.39 3.17 -5.11
CA ARG A 132 5.97 2.43 -3.99
C ARG A 132 6.41 3.40 -2.90
N GLY A 133 5.76 3.32 -1.75
CA GLY A 133 6.09 4.06 -0.53
C GLY A 133 7.15 3.37 0.34
N TYR A 134 7.16 3.74 1.63
CA TYR A 134 8.07 3.26 2.65
C TYR A 134 7.58 1.94 3.24
N SER A 135 8.43 0.92 3.27
CA SER A 135 8.11 -0.38 3.89
C SER A 135 7.93 -0.31 5.42
N GLY A 136 8.40 0.77 6.05
CA GLY A 136 8.22 1.08 7.47
C GLY A 136 7.32 2.29 7.66
N GLU A 137 7.50 3.05 8.73
CA GLU A 137 6.70 4.26 9.01
C GLU A 137 6.74 5.27 7.84
N PRO A 138 5.61 5.93 7.53
CA PRO A 138 5.56 6.97 6.50
C PRO A 138 6.47 8.15 6.87
N ALA A 139 7.09 8.78 5.87
CA ALA A 139 7.85 10.00 6.08
C ALA A 139 6.93 11.17 6.43
N SER A 140 7.06 11.74 7.63
CA SER A 140 6.26 12.87 8.09
C SER A 140 6.74 14.24 7.58
N ASP A 141 7.98 14.32 7.09
CA ASP A 141 8.66 15.53 6.61
C ASP A 141 8.58 15.71 5.09
N ARG A 142 7.76 14.89 4.41
CA ARG A 142 7.61 14.87 2.95
C ARG A 142 6.14 14.96 2.56
N SER A 143 5.89 15.36 1.32
CA SER A 143 4.56 15.33 0.70
C SER A 143 4.66 14.74 -0.70
N LEU A 144 3.56 14.15 -1.18
CA LEU A 144 3.52 13.53 -2.50
C LEU A 144 2.21 13.90 -3.21
N GLU A 145 2.33 14.47 -4.40
CA GLU A 145 1.21 14.64 -5.32
C GLU A 145 1.31 13.58 -6.43
N VAL A 146 0.28 12.74 -6.56
CA VAL A 146 0.14 11.81 -7.67
C VAL A 146 -1.09 12.19 -8.48
N SER A 147 -0.92 12.45 -9.77
CA SER A 147 -2.04 12.68 -10.69
C SER A 147 -1.98 11.71 -11.86
N VAL A 148 -3.00 10.88 -11.98
CA VAL A 148 -3.19 9.95 -13.09
C VAL A 148 -4.47 10.37 -13.81
N SER A 149 -4.35 10.76 -15.08
CA SER A 149 -5.49 11.18 -15.89
C SER A 149 -5.43 10.56 -17.27
N GLY A 150 -6.55 10.04 -17.76
CA GLY A 150 -6.59 9.42 -19.09
C GLY A 150 -5.74 8.15 -19.21
N LEU A 151 -5.46 7.44 -18.10
CA LEU A 151 -4.76 6.16 -18.16
C LEU A 151 -5.69 5.13 -18.79
N SER A 152 -5.22 4.47 -19.84
CA SER A 152 -6.02 3.48 -20.57
C SER A 152 -5.22 2.24 -20.93
N GLY A 153 -5.91 1.12 -21.13
CA GLY A 153 -5.32 -0.07 -21.74
C GLY A 153 -5.82 -1.39 -21.18
N GLY A 154 -5.39 -2.47 -21.83
CA GLY A 154 -5.78 -3.84 -21.54
C GLY A 154 -4.61 -4.65 -20.99
N TYR A 155 -4.88 -5.47 -19.98
CA TYR A 155 -3.84 -6.09 -19.15
C TYR A 155 -2.96 -5.02 -18.47
N CYS A 156 -3.62 -4.08 -17.80
CA CYS A 156 -2.95 -3.01 -17.07
C CYS A 156 -3.33 -3.00 -15.59
N SER A 157 -2.37 -2.66 -14.72
CA SER A 157 -2.65 -2.45 -13.30
C SER A 157 -1.93 -1.22 -12.76
N LEU A 158 -2.68 -0.40 -12.02
CA LEU A 158 -2.15 0.67 -11.18
C LEU A 158 -2.09 0.19 -9.74
N VAL A 159 -0.89 0.23 -9.17
CA VAL A 159 -0.59 -0.40 -7.89
C VAL A 159 -0.01 0.63 -6.93
N PHE A 160 -0.68 0.85 -5.81
CA PHE A 160 -0.13 1.58 -4.67
C PHE A 160 0.34 0.56 -3.64
N VAL A 161 1.60 0.65 -3.26
CA VAL A 161 2.21 -0.29 -2.32
C VAL A 161 2.97 0.45 -1.23
N HIS A 162 2.90 -0.08 -0.01
CA HIS A 162 3.60 0.46 1.16
C HIS A 162 3.09 1.84 1.58
N ASN A 163 3.72 2.41 2.60
CA ASN A 163 3.22 3.61 3.27
C ASN A 163 3.65 4.86 2.48
N LEU A 164 2.69 5.60 1.93
CA LEU A 164 2.98 6.87 1.26
C LEU A 164 3.35 7.93 2.32
N PRO A 165 4.16 8.95 1.98
CA PRO A 165 4.44 10.07 2.89
C PRO A 165 3.17 10.66 3.53
N ALA A 166 3.34 11.34 4.66
CA ALA A 166 2.26 12.19 5.16
C ALA A 166 1.85 13.24 4.10
N HIS A 167 0.64 13.78 4.19
CA HIS A 167 0.17 14.82 3.26
C HIS A 167 0.25 14.40 1.78
N THR A 168 0.02 13.11 1.50
CA THR A 168 -0.07 12.61 0.13
C THR A 168 -1.44 12.91 -0.46
N ASN A 169 -1.48 13.43 -1.69
CA ASN A 169 -2.71 13.59 -2.47
C ASN A 169 -2.60 12.80 -3.78
N VAL A 170 -3.36 11.71 -3.87
CA VAL A 170 -3.48 10.88 -5.07
C VAL A 170 -4.80 11.16 -5.76
N THR A 171 -4.74 11.50 -7.04
CA THR A 171 -5.89 11.64 -7.92
C THR A 171 -5.76 10.71 -9.10
N VAL A 172 -6.75 9.84 -9.30
CA VAL A 172 -6.90 9.01 -10.49
C VAL A 172 -8.22 9.39 -11.14
N ARG A 173 -8.21 9.83 -12.40
CA ARG A 173 -9.44 10.28 -13.05
C ARG A 173 -9.51 9.98 -14.52
N ASP A 174 -10.73 9.97 -15.04
CA ASP A 174 -11.03 9.91 -16.47
C ASP A 174 -10.27 8.76 -17.17
N SER A 175 -10.15 7.61 -16.49
CA SER A 175 -9.28 6.49 -16.88
C SER A 175 -10.10 5.24 -17.19
N THR A 176 -9.58 4.33 -18.02
CA THR A 176 -10.22 3.05 -18.35
C THR A 176 -9.19 1.93 -18.34
N ILE A 177 -9.15 1.19 -17.23
CA ILE A 177 -8.12 0.17 -16.98
C ILE A 177 -8.78 -1.20 -16.95
N VAL A 178 -8.30 -2.11 -17.79
CA VAL A 178 -8.90 -3.44 -17.96
C VAL A 178 -7.86 -4.53 -17.69
N THR A 179 -8.22 -5.54 -16.90
CA THR A 179 -7.44 -6.77 -16.68
C THR A 179 -8.23 -7.98 -17.16
N PRO A 180 -8.16 -8.31 -18.47
CA PRO A 180 -8.97 -9.39 -19.00
C PRO A 180 -8.40 -10.78 -18.71
N GLY A 181 -7.12 -10.86 -18.32
CA GLY A 181 -6.45 -12.08 -17.89
C GLY A 181 -5.57 -11.84 -16.65
N PRO A 182 -4.78 -12.86 -16.24
CA PRO A 182 -3.99 -12.79 -15.02
C PRO A 182 -2.85 -11.77 -15.14
N MET A 183 -2.50 -11.16 -14.01
CA MET A 183 -1.41 -10.20 -13.86
C MET A 183 -0.32 -10.80 -12.96
N HIS A 184 0.95 -10.53 -13.28
CA HIS A 184 2.08 -11.02 -12.51
C HIS A 184 2.72 -9.89 -11.69
N TYR A 185 2.35 -9.77 -10.42
CA TYR A 185 2.85 -8.74 -9.50
C TYR A 185 4.25 -9.06 -8.93
N SER A 186 5.24 -9.28 -9.81
CA SER A 186 6.59 -9.70 -9.41
C SER A 186 7.33 -8.69 -8.51
N GLN A 187 6.86 -7.44 -8.48
CA GLN A 187 7.38 -6.37 -7.62
C GLN A 187 6.90 -6.45 -6.17
N LEU A 188 5.96 -7.37 -5.86
CA LEU A 188 5.29 -7.47 -4.57
C LEU A 188 5.45 -8.86 -3.97
N SER A 189 6.37 -8.98 -3.02
CA SER A 189 6.48 -10.19 -2.20
C SER A 189 5.22 -10.35 -1.34
N GLY A 190 4.63 -11.55 -1.38
CA GLY A 190 3.48 -11.93 -0.57
C GLY A 190 2.10 -11.63 -1.17
N LEU A 191 2.03 -10.93 -2.31
CA LEU A 191 0.76 -10.74 -3.01
C LEU A 191 0.42 -12.00 -3.82
N THR A 192 -0.32 -12.93 -3.22
CA THR A 192 -0.71 -14.20 -3.84
C THR A 192 -2.15 -14.22 -4.35
N ASP A 193 -3.05 -13.47 -3.73
CA ASP A 193 -4.49 -13.63 -3.96
C ASP A 193 -5.04 -12.67 -5.02
N ALA A 194 -4.28 -11.63 -5.38
CA ALA A 194 -4.62 -10.77 -6.51
C ALA A 194 -4.26 -11.47 -7.82
N VAL A 195 -5.26 -11.94 -8.56
CA VAL A 195 -5.04 -12.59 -9.85
C VAL A 195 -5.08 -11.58 -10.99
N ALA A 196 -6.14 -10.76 -11.06
CA ALA A 196 -6.34 -9.78 -12.13
C ALA A 196 -7.08 -8.57 -11.56
N SER A 197 -6.35 -7.48 -11.30
CA SER A 197 -6.93 -6.26 -10.73
C SER A 197 -6.38 -4.99 -11.36
N PRO A 198 -7.24 -4.15 -11.96
CA PRO A 198 -6.85 -2.85 -12.52
C PRO A 198 -6.31 -1.86 -11.49
N LEU A 199 -6.84 -1.91 -10.26
CA LEU A 199 -6.39 -1.08 -9.14
C LEU A 199 -6.04 -1.97 -7.95
N VAL A 200 -4.82 -1.82 -7.42
CA VAL A 200 -4.33 -2.60 -6.27
C VAL A 200 -3.82 -1.65 -5.19
N LEU A 201 -4.30 -1.84 -3.97
CA LEU A 201 -3.72 -1.26 -2.75
C LEU A 201 -3.10 -2.40 -1.95
N TYR A 202 -1.79 -2.34 -1.69
CA TYR A 202 -1.08 -3.41 -0.98
C TYR A 202 -0.23 -2.89 0.17
N ALA A 203 -0.54 -3.33 1.38
CA ALA A 203 0.16 -2.94 2.62
C ALA A 203 0.30 -1.42 2.74
N THR A 204 -0.80 -0.69 2.57
CA THR A 204 -0.81 0.77 2.40
C THR A 204 -1.34 1.48 3.65
N SER A 205 -0.50 2.25 4.32
CA SER A 205 -0.92 3.22 5.33
C SER A 205 -0.95 4.63 4.75
N LEU A 206 -2.03 5.36 5.02
CA LEU A 206 -2.22 6.76 4.66
C LEU A 206 -2.33 7.60 5.94
N LEU A 207 -1.48 8.62 6.05
CA LEU A 207 -1.45 9.55 7.17
C LEU A 207 -1.72 10.97 6.65
N GLN A 208 -2.79 11.61 7.14
CA GLN A 208 -3.18 12.96 6.71
C GLN A 208 -3.22 13.12 5.18
N SER A 209 -3.69 12.08 4.49
CA SER A 209 -3.56 11.91 3.05
C SER A 209 -4.91 11.62 2.40
N GLN A 210 -4.98 11.77 1.08
CA GLN A 210 -6.16 11.46 0.29
C GLN A 210 -5.81 10.62 -0.93
N LEU A 211 -6.60 9.59 -1.21
CA LEU A 211 -6.61 8.86 -2.48
C LEU A 211 -8.01 8.94 -3.07
N ARG A 212 -8.15 9.61 -4.22
CA ARG A 212 -9.42 9.78 -4.92
C ARG A 212 -9.34 9.17 -6.31
N VAL A 213 -10.24 8.25 -6.61
CA VAL A 213 -10.50 7.72 -7.94
C VAL A 213 -11.84 8.27 -8.41
N SER A 214 -11.86 8.89 -9.59
CA SER A 214 -13.09 9.52 -10.12
C SER A 214 -13.31 9.27 -11.60
N ASN A 215 -14.56 9.19 -12.05
CA ASN A 215 -14.91 9.03 -13.48
C ASN A 215 -14.08 7.95 -14.19
N THR A 216 -13.83 6.83 -13.52
CA THR A 216 -12.89 5.80 -13.97
C THR A 216 -13.61 4.48 -14.14
N VAL A 217 -13.26 3.74 -15.19
CA VAL A 217 -13.79 2.41 -15.46
C VAL A 217 -12.71 1.39 -15.12
N LEU A 218 -12.99 0.52 -14.16
CA LEU A 218 -12.10 -0.56 -13.73
C LEU A 218 -12.79 -1.88 -14.05
N ARG A 219 -12.17 -2.70 -14.91
CA ARG A 219 -12.76 -3.97 -15.36
C ARG A 219 -11.83 -5.14 -15.19
N SER A 220 -12.35 -6.26 -14.68
CA SER A 220 -11.63 -7.53 -14.64
C SER A 220 -12.51 -8.66 -15.18
N SER A 221 -12.02 -9.43 -16.15
CA SER A 221 -12.78 -10.56 -16.72
C SER A 221 -12.18 -11.92 -16.44
N HIS A 222 -11.09 -11.97 -15.66
CA HIS A 222 -10.45 -13.22 -15.28
C HIS A 222 -11.16 -13.87 -14.09
N VAL A 223 -11.13 -15.21 -14.04
CA VAL A 223 -11.67 -15.97 -12.91
C VAL A 223 -11.02 -15.57 -11.59
N GLY A 224 -11.82 -15.28 -10.57
CA GLY A 224 -11.33 -14.75 -9.28
C GLY A 224 -10.76 -13.33 -9.35
N GLY A 225 -10.91 -12.64 -10.48
CA GLY A 225 -10.47 -11.26 -10.65
C GLY A 225 -11.30 -10.26 -9.85
N SER A 226 -10.74 -9.07 -9.63
CA SER A 226 -11.45 -7.96 -9.00
C SER A 226 -11.18 -6.64 -9.72
N ALA A 227 -12.11 -5.67 -9.67
CA ALA A 227 -11.87 -4.36 -10.27
C ALA A 227 -11.02 -3.47 -9.33
N VAL A 228 -11.16 -3.66 -8.02
CA VAL A 228 -10.28 -3.11 -6.99
C VAL A 228 -9.86 -4.22 -6.03
N TYR A 229 -8.57 -4.36 -5.79
CA TYR A 229 -8.03 -5.33 -4.84
C TYR A 229 -7.31 -4.62 -3.70
N VAL A 230 -7.54 -5.08 -2.48
CA VAL A 230 -6.85 -4.62 -1.27
C VAL A 230 -6.24 -5.82 -0.55
N GLY A 231 -4.93 -5.77 -0.30
CA GLY A 231 -4.19 -6.82 0.42
C GLY A 231 -3.11 -6.26 1.33
N GLY A 232 -2.53 -7.09 2.20
CA GLY A 232 -1.46 -6.69 3.13
C GLY A 232 -1.89 -5.69 4.21
N GLY A 233 -3.18 -5.32 4.27
CA GLY A 233 -3.74 -4.31 5.16
C GLY A 233 -3.78 -2.90 4.56
N VAL A 234 -4.80 -2.14 4.99
CA VAL A 234 -4.93 -0.70 4.72
C VAL A 234 -5.27 0.02 6.02
N ASP A 235 -4.44 1.00 6.38
CA ASP A 235 -4.64 1.83 7.56
C ASP A 235 -4.81 3.29 7.16
N LEU A 236 -5.98 3.85 7.44
CA LEU A 236 -6.28 5.27 7.25
C LEU A 236 -6.21 5.98 8.60
N LEU A 237 -5.34 6.98 8.70
CA LEU A 237 -5.20 7.83 9.87
C LEU A 237 -5.36 9.30 9.45
N SER A 238 -6.46 9.92 9.87
CA SER A 238 -6.90 11.25 9.40
C SER A 238 -6.84 11.40 7.88
N SER A 239 -7.25 10.34 7.16
CA SER A 239 -7.07 10.21 5.72
C SER A 239 -8.37 9.83 5.00
N ALA A 240 -8.43 10.06 3.70
CA ALA A 240 -9.62 9.76 2.89
C ALA A 240 -9.29 8.87 1.69
N VAL A 241 -10.05 7.78 1.50
CA VAL A 241 -10.08 7.01 0.26
C VAL A 241 -11.47 7.19 -0.36
N VAL A 242 -11.53 7.69 -1.59
CA VAL A 242 -12.79 8.06 -2.24
C VAL A 242 -12.85 7.47 -3.64
N LEU A 243 -13.87 6.65 -3.91
CA LEU A 243 -14.28 6.25 -5.25
C LEU A 243 -15.53 7.06 -5.60
N ASP A 244 -15.50 7.85 -6.67
CA ASP A 244 -16.57 8.79 -7.03
C ASP A 244 -16.90 8.75 -8.54
N GLY A 245 -18.08 8.29 -8.93
CA GLY A 245 -18.39 8.15 -10.37
C GLY A 245 -17.60 7.02 -11.03
N VAL A 246 -17.26 5.97 -10.29
CA VAL A 246 -16.45 4.84 -10.76
C VAL A 246 -17.36 3.70 -11.25
N SER A 247 -16.98 3.03 -12.35
CA SER A 247 -17.64 1.82 -12.83
C SER A 247 -16.78 0.60 -12.54
N LEU A 248 -17.29 -0.31 -11.70
CA LEU A 248 -16.63 -1.56 -11.33
C LEU A 248 -17.31 -2.71 -12.06
N VAL A 249 -16.62 -3.34 -13.02
CA VAL A 249 -17.19 -4.43 -13.81
C VAL A 249 -16.35 -5.69 -13.72
N THR A 250 -16.95 -6.77 -13.25
CA THR A 250 -16.28 -8.07 -13.11
C THR A 250 -17.10 -9.21 -13.67
N SER A 251 -16.50 -10.01 -14.55
CA SER A 251 -17.21 -11.10 -15.26
C SER A 251 -16.53 -12.46 -15.14
N GLY A 252 -15.61 -12.61 -14.19
CA GLY A 252 -14.81 -13.82 -13.97
C GLY A 252 -15.53 -14.97 -13.25
N GLY A 253 -16.85 -15.10 -13.39
CA GLY A 253 -17.63 -16.12 -12.67
C GLY A 253 -17.85 -15.80 -11.17
N PRO A 254 -18.26 -16.80 -10.38
CA PRO A 254 -18.78 -16.60 -9.02
C PRO A 254 -17.72 -16.17 -7.99
N THR A 255 -16.44 -16.39 -8.28
CA THR A 255 -15.32 -15.97 -7.42
C THR A 255 -14.83 -14.56 -7.71
N ALA A 256 -15.29 -13.93 -8.79
CA ALA A 256 -14.94 -12.55 -9.10
C ALA A 256 -15.65 -11.59 -8.15
N SER A 257 -15.06 -10.42 -7.88
CA SER A 257 -15.64 -9.42 -6.99
C SER A 257 -15.38 -8.01 -7.46
N ALA A 258 -16.36 -7.11 -7.40
CA ALA A 258 -16.15 -5.73 -7.85
C ALA A 258 -15.04 -5.02 -7.06
N MET A 259 -15.07 -5.16 -5.73
CA MET A 259 -13.95 -4.80 -4.85
C MET A 259 -13.70 -5.94 -3.87
N HIS A 260 -12.45 -6.29 -3.65
CA HIS A 260 -12.07 -7.40 -2.78
C HIS A 260 -10.94 -7.02 -1.82
N VAL A 261 -11.25 -7.04 -0.53
CA VAL A 261 -10.27 -7.03 0.55
C VAL A 261 -9.95 -8.47 0.94
N ALA A 262 -8.68 -8.88 0.85
CA ALA A 262 -8.28 -10.23 1.23
C ALA A 262 -8.61 -10.53 2.70
N SER A 263 -9.10 -11.73 3.01
CA SER A 263 -9.51 -12.14 4.36
C SER A 263 -8.44 -11.93 5.44
N SER A 264 -7.16 -12.13 5.07
CA SER A 264 -6.02 -11.93 5.97
C SER A 264 -5.73 -10.45 6.29
N SER A 265 -6.29 -9.53 5.49
CA SER A 265 -6.01 -8.10 5.55
C SER A 265 -6.97 -7.36 6.46
N ARG A 266 -6.43 -6.38 7.18
CA ARG A 266 -7.21 -5.45 8.00
C ARG A 266 -7.47 -4.17 7.22
N VAL A 267 -8.68 -3.63 7.33
CA VAL A 267 -8.99 -2.27 6.88
C VAL A 267 -9.37 -1.44 8.10
N SER A 268 -8.56 -0.43 8.41
CA SER A 268 -8.67 0.38 9.64
C SER A 268 -8.87 1.83 9.29
N LEU A 269 -9.92 2.45 9.85
CA LEU A 269 -10.24 3.87 9.67
C LEU A 269 -10.20 4.52 11.06
N ARG A 270 -9.29 5.48 11.26
CA ARG A 270 -9.08 6.15 12.55
C ARG A 270 -8.96 7.67 12.42
N SER A 271 -9.32 8.37 13.48
CA SER A 271 -9.08 9.82 13.65
C SER A 271 -9.66 10.66 12.51
N HIS A 272 -10.96 10.57 12.29
CA HIS A 272 -11.71 11.28 11.24
C HIS A 272 -11.36 10.84 9.81
N SER A 273 -10.98 9.57 9.64
CA SER A 273 -10.78 9.01 8.31
C SER A 273 -12.08 8.72 7.60
N VAL A 274 -12.05 8.70 6.26
CA VAL A 274 -13.22 8.43 5.44
C VAL A 274 -12.88 7.42 4.35
N LEU A 275 -13.61 6.30 4.27
CA LEU A 275 -13.68 5.46 3.07
C LEU A 275 -15.05 5.69 2.44
N SER A 276 -15.07 6.27 1.25
CA SER A 276 -16.29 6.68 0.56
C SER A 276 -16.40 6.02 -0.80
N VAL A 277 -17.52 5.36 -1.04
CA VAL A 277 -17.93 4.87 -2.37
C VAL A 277 -19.16 5.67 -2.77
N THR A 278 -19.03 6.52 -3.78
CA THR A 278 -20.05 7.51 -4.16
C THR A 278 -20.34 7.45 -5.65
N ASN A 279 -21.62 7.42 -6.04
CA ASN A 279 -22.03 7.37 -7.45
C ASN A 279 -21.35 6.23 -8.23
N VAL A 280 -21.29 5.03 -7.63
CA VAL A 280 -20.57 3.89 -8.21
C VAL A 280 -21.54 2.89 -8.79
N SER A 281 -21.29 2.46 -10.04
CA SER A 281 -22.00 1.35 -10.67
C SER A 281 -21.22 0.05 -10.48
N VAL A 282 -21.88 -1.00 -10.00
CA VAL A 282 -21.27 -2.32 -9.77
C VAL A 282 -21.96 -3.37 -10.62
N VAL A 283 -21.20 -4.05 -11.49
CA VAL A 283 -21.69 -5.22 -12.23
C VAL A 283 -20.71 -6.36 -12.00
N SER A 284 -21.11 -7.37 -11.24
CA SER A 284 -20.24 -8.49 -10.91
C SER A 284 -20.95 -9.83 -11.11
N SER A 285 -20.29 -10.79 -11.73
CA SER A 285 -20.74 -12.19 -11.78
C SER A 285 -20.61 -12.93 -10.44
N GLY A 286 -20.01 -12.31 -9.43
CA GLY A 286 -19.82 -12.89 -8.10
C GLY A 286 -20.14 -11.87 -7.00
N GLY A 287 -19.14 -11.48 -6.22
CA GLY A 287 -19.27 -10.51 -5.12
C GLY A 287 -19.37 -9.06 -5.58
N GLY A 288 -20.05 -8.22 -4.80
CA GLY A 288 -20.00 -6.76 -4.95
C GLY A 288 -18.76 -6.18 -4.29
N ILE A 289 -18.96 -5.36 -3.27
CA ILE A 289 -17.90 -4.76 -2.45
C ILE A 289 -17.67 -5.62 -1.21
N VAL A 290 -16.60 -6.42 -1.25
CA VAL A 290 -16.21 -7.33 -0.17
C VAL A 290 -15.11 -6.68 0.68
N LEU A 291 -15.45 -6.36 1.93
CA LEU A 291 -14.60 -5.64 2.89
C LEU A 291 -13.73 -6.55 3.77
N GLY A 292 -13.81 -7.87 3.57
CA GLY A 292 -13.03 -8.87 4.31
C GLY A 292 -13.56 -9.12 5.72
N GLU A 293 -12.69 -9.67 6.58
CA GLU A 293 -13.05 -10.18 7.92
C GLU A 293 -12.57 -9.27 9.08
N ARG A 294 -11.83 -8.21 8.75
CA ARG A 294 -11.10 -7.41 9.76
C ARG A 294 -11.28 -5.91 9.51
N LEU A 295 -12.52 -5.46 9.44
CA LEU A 295 -12.87 -4.03 9.37
C LEU A 295 -12.77 -3.38 10.76
N ALA A 296 -12.21 -2.18 10.86
CA ALA A 296 -12.24 -1.38 12.08
C ALA A 296 -12.55 0.08 11.74
N VAL A 297 -13.70 0.58 12.19
CA VAL A 297 -14.12 1.97 12.00
C VAL A 297 -14.23 2.65 13.35
N LEU A 298 -13.32 3.58 13.66
CA LEU A 298 -13.26 4.29 14.96
C LEU A 298 -13.10 5.80 14.72
N ASP A 299 -13.99 6.61 15.29
CA ASP A 299 -14.06 8.06 15.07
C ASP A 299 -13.97 8.44 13.57
N SER A 300 -14.56 7.63 12.69
CA SER A 300 -14.32 7.63 11.24
C SER A 300 -15.56 7.14 10.48
N VAL A 301 -15.59 7.34 9.16
CA VAL A 301 -16.77 7.02 8.35
C VAL A 301 -16.44 6.03 7.24
N LEU A 302 -17.22 4.96 7.13
CA LEU A 302 -17.31 4.10 5.97
C LEU A 302 -18.67 4.35 5.32
N ARG A 303 -18.70 4.90 4.10
CA ARG A 303 -19.97 5.29 3.46
C ARG A 303 -20.12 4.79 2.03
N PHE A 304 -21.36 4.44 1.70
CA PHE A 304 -21.85 4.05 0.38
C PHE A 304 -23.00 4.98 0.02
N VAL A 305 -22.82 5.82 -0.99
CA VAL A 305 -23.80 6.85 -1.37
C VAL A 305 -24.08 6.77 -2.87
N GLY A 306 -25.33 6.50 -3.28
CA GLY A 306 -25.66 6.38 -4.71
C GLY A 306 -24.92 5.22 -5.37
N VAL A 307 -24.90 4.05 -4.72
CA VAL A 307 -24.26 2.84 -5.26
C VAL A 307 -25.33 1.92 -5.81
N GLU A 308 -25.27 1.63 -7.10
CA GLU A 308 -26.21 0.73 -7.76
C GLU A 308 -25.46 -0.47 -8.34
N GLY A 309 -25.98 -1.68 -8.18
CA GLY A 309 -25.35 -2.81 -8.83
C GLY A 309 -26.07 -4.13 -8.83
N SER A 310 -25.66 -4.97 -9.77
CA SER A 310 -26.11 -6.35 -9.92
C SER A 310 -24.95 -7.32 -9.64
N VAL A 311 -25.16 -8.17 -8.66
CA VAL A 311 -24.18 -9.12 -8.12
C VAL A 311 -24.89 -10.42 -7.74
N ALA A 312 -24.13 -11.51 -7.55
CA ALA A 312 -24.72 -12.83 -7.27
C ALA A 312 -25.27 -12.98 -5.84
N SER A 313 -24.97 -12.06 -4.92
CA SER A 313 -25.36 -12.15 -3.51
C SER A 313 -25.70 -10.79 -2.90
N SER A 314 -24.83 -10.26 -2.02
CA SER A 314 -25.01 -8.95 -1.40
C SER A 314 -24.13 -7.91 -2.09
N LEU A 315 -24.68 -6.71 -2.32
CA LEU A 315 -23.94 -5.63 -2.96
C LEU A 315 -22.75 -5.17 -2.09
N VAL A 316 -22.91 -5.12 -0.76
CA VAL A 316 -21.83 -4.92 0.21
C VAL A 316 -21.73 -6.14 1.12
N ARG A 317 -20.52 -6.67 1.32
CA ARG A 317 -20.28 -7.80 2.23
C ARG A 317 -19.12 -7.48 3.16
N CYS A 318 -19.32 -7.70 4.45
CA CYS A 318 -18.30 -7.57 5.47
C CYS A 318 -18.45 -8.74 6.44
N ASP A 319 -17.39 -9.53 6.58
CA ASP A 319 -17.43 -10.83 7.27
C ASP A 319 -16.84 -10.79 8.68
N GLY A 320 -16.49 -9.60 9.14
CA GLY A 320 -15.94 -9.40 10.46
C GLY A 320 -15.48 -7.98 10.68
N GLY A 321 -15.29 -7.65 11.96
CA GLY A 321 -14.78 -6.34 12.36
C GLY A 321 -15.65 -5.62 13.36
N THR A 322 -15.39 -4.33 13.52
CA THR A 322 -16.08 -3.49 14.50
C THR A 322 -16.32 -2.09 13.96
N VAL A 323 -17.56 -1.61 14.13
CA VAL A 323 -17.90 -0.18 14.04
C VAL A 323 -17.95 0.32 15.49
N GLY A 324 -16.84 0.94 15.91
CA GLY A 324 -16.59 1.34 17.29
C GLY A 324 -17.07 2.76 17.62
N GLY A 325 -16.72 3.25 18.80
CA GLY A 325 -17.00 4.63 19.24
C GLY A 325 -16.67 5.68 18.17
N GLY A 326 -17.63 6.56 17.90
CA GLY A 326 -17.54 7.60 16.86
C GLY A 326 -17.42 7.08 15.42
N GLY A 327 -17.40 5.76 15.22
CA GLY A 327 -17.42 5.13 13.92
C GLY A 327 -18.83 5.16 13.31
N TRP A 328 -18.91 5.39 12.00
CA TRP A 328 -20.18 5.42 11.28
C TRP A 328 -20.10 4.61 9.98
N LEU A 329 -20.97 3.60 9.86
CA LEU A 329 -21.27 2.91 8.60
C LEU A 329 -22.54 3.51 8.00
N ASP A 330 -22.42 4.16 6.85
CA ASP A 330 -23.52 4.84 6.18
C ASP A 330 -23.83 4.18 4.83
N MET A 331 -25.09 3.82 4.62
CA MET A 331 -25.62 3.32 3.35
C MET A 331 -26.79 4.20 2.97
N HIS A 332 -26.62 4.94 1.89
CA HIS A 332 -27.55 5.97 1.47
C HIS A 332 -27.78 5.91 -0.04
N ASP A 333 -29.03 5.80 -0.48
CA ASP A 333 -29.36 5.61 -1.90
C ASP A 333 -28.60 4.41 -2.53
N VAL A 334 -28.56 3.26 -1.83
CA VAL A 334 -27.89 2.04 -2.29
C VAL A 334 -28.88 1.04 -2.87
N TRP A 335 -28.73 0.66 -4.14
CA TRP A 335 -29.67 -0.17 -4.89
C TRP A 335 -29.03 -1.49 -5.35
N ALA A 336 -29.45 -2.59 -4.73
CA ALA A 336 -29.13 -3.94 -5.16
C ALA A 336 -30.18 -4.40 -6.19
N VAL A 337 -29.77 -4.61 -7.44
CA VAL A 337 -30.65 -4.94 -8.56
C VAL A 337 -30.30 -6.30 -9.18
N GLY A 338 -31.24 -6.86 -9.96
CA GLY A 338 -31.07 -8.16 -10.62
C GLY A 338 -31.01 -9.30 -9.60
N GLU A 339 -29.94 -10.12 -9.68
CA GLU A 339 -29.75 -11.29 -8.82
C GLU A 339 -29.35 -10.95 -7.37
N ALA A 340 -29.00 -9.68 -7.10
CA ALA A 340 -28.54 -9.27 -5.78
C ALA A 340 -29.70 -9.30 -4.76
N LEU A 341 -29.65 -10.24 -3.81
CA LEU A 341 -30.74 -10.48 -2.87
C LEU A 341 -30.77 -9.50 -1.69
N SER A 342 -29.68 -8.76 -1.44
CA SER A 342 -29.61 -7.79 -0.36
C SER A 342 -28.65 -6.64 -0.61
N VAL A 343 -28.90 -5.52 0.08
CA VAL A 343 -28.01 -4.34 0.09
C VAL A 343 -26.69 -4.71 0.77
N ALA A 344 -26.76 -5.33 1.96
CA ALA A 344 -25.56 -5.73 2.67
C ALA A 344 -25.67 -7.01 3.50
N SER A 345 -24.56 -7.75 3.58
CA SER A 345 -24.33 -8.79 4.58
C SER A 345 -23.17 -8.38 5.48
N LEU A 346 -23.45 -8.11 6.75
CA LEU A 346 -22.49 -7.68 7.77
C LEU A 346 -22.20 -8.81 8.77
N SER A 347 -22.20 -10.06 8.29
CA SER A 347 -22.04 -11.28 9.09
C SER A 347 -20.69 -11.30 9.82
N GLY A 348 -20.69 -10.97 11.11
CA GLY A 348 -19.46 -10.92 11.93
C GLY A 348 -19.02 -9.50 12.30
N VAL A 349 -19.65 -8.48 11.74
CA VAL A 349 -19.42 -7.09 12.17
C VAL A 349 -20.12 -6.86 13.51
N THR A 350 -19.38 -6.30 14.48
CA THR A 350 -19.92 -5.87 15.77
C THR A 350 -20.07 -4.35 15.80
N LEU A 351 -21.28 -3.86 16.07
CA LEU A 351 -21.52 -2.47 16.45
C LEU A 351 -21.24 -2.34 17.95
N SER A 352 -20.26 -1.50 18.32
CA SER A 352 -19.83 -1.28 19.70
C SER A 352 -19.55 0.20 19.97
N GLY A 353 -20.62 0.97 20.14
CA GLY A 353 -20.59 2.40 20.42
C GLY A 353 -20.60 3.31 19.18
N GLY A 354 -20.65 2.72 17.99
CA GLY A 354 -20.75 3.44 16.72
C GLY A 354 -22.20 3.64 16.25
N ALA A 355 -22.32 4.05 14.99
CA ALA A 355 -23.59 4.20 14.29
C ALA A 355 -23.64 3.41 12.97
N VAL A 356 -24.82 2.92 12.63
CA VAL A 356 -25.15 2.41 11.30
C VAL A 356 -26.37 3.16 10.78
N SER A 357 -26.31 3.69 9.56
CA SER A 357 -27.46 4.31 8.89
C SER A 357 -27.75 3.62 7.56
N ILE A 358 -29.02 3.28 7.35
CA ILE A 358 -29.52 2.63 6.13
C ILE A 358 -30.71 3.47 5.66
N ALA A 359 -30.48 4.31 4.67
CA ALA A 359 -31.45 5.28 4.21
C ALA A 359 -31.65 5.20 2.69
N ARG A 360 -32.91 5.15 2.24
CA ARG A 360 -33.25 5.15 0.80
C ARG A 360 -32.62 4.02 -0.02
N CYS A 361 -32.30 2.92 0.63
CA CYS A 361 -31.77 1.73 -0.01
C CYS A 361 -32.89 0.85 -0.57
N ALA A 362 -32.58 0.12 -1.63
CA ALA A 362 -33.50 -0.82 -2.27
C ALA A 362 -32.81 -2.15 -2.57
N ALA A 363 -33.51 -3.26 -2.38
CA ALA A 363 -33.09 -4.59 -2.82
C ALA A 363 -34.26 -5.34 -3.46
N THR A 364 -33.97 -6.24 -4.40
CA THR A 364 -34.97 -7.13 -5.01
C THR A 364 -35.38 -8.28 -4.08
N GLY A 365 -34.54 -8.65 -3.11
CA GLY A 365 -34.88 -9.62 -2.08
C GLY A 365 -35.55 -8.99 -0.84
N ALA A 366 -36.05 -9.87 0.03
CA ALA A 366 -36.77 -9.49 1.26
C ALA A 366 -35.87 -8.88 2.36
N THR A 367 -34.55 -8.94 2.19
CA THR A 367 -33.58 -8.52 3.21
C THR A 367 -32.77 -7.34 2.70
N LEU A 368 -32.82 -6.20 3.40
CA LEU A 368 -31.94 -5.07 3.12
C LEU A 368 -30.53 -5.34 3.65
N VAL A 369 -30.40 -5.49 4.96
CA VAL A 369 -29.12 -5.69 5.65
C VAL A 369 -29.26 -6.81 6.67
N SER A 370 -28.28 -7.70 6.75
CA SER A 370 -28.26 -8.85 7.68
C SER A 370 -26.94 -9.00 8.42
N GLY A 371 -26.93 -9.77 9.52
CA GLY A 371 -25.71 -10.29 10.14
C GLY A 371 -24.98 -9.36 11.14
N LEU A 372 -25.43 -8.10 11.29
CA LEU A 372 -24.84 -7.16 12.24
C LEU A 372 -25.10 -7.59 13.69
N THR A 373 -24.04 -7.77 14.47
CA THR A 373 -24.14 -7.98 15.93
C THR A 373 -24.10 -6.64 16.63
N ILE A 374 -25.09 -6.33 17.47
CA ILE A 374 -25.16 -5.05 18.19
C ILE A 374 -24.87 -5.29 19.67
N THR A 375 -23.75 -4.76 20.15
CA THR A 375 -23.42 -4.75 21.60
C THR A 375 -23.75 -3.40 22.23
N SER A 376 -23.52 -2.31 21.51
CA SER A 376 -23.94 -0.95 21.83
C SER A 376 -23.85 -0.06 20.59
N GLY A 377 -24.55 1.07 20.56
CA GLY A 377 -24.53 2.01 19.42
C GLY A 377 -25.93 2.31 18.90
N VAL A 378 -26.01 2.93 17.74
CA VAL A 378 -27.27 3.37 17.12
C VAL A 378 -27.41 2.77 15.73
N VAL A 379 -28.59 2.20 15.43
CA VAL A 379 -28.96 1.80 14.07
C VAL A 379 -30.16 2.62 13.64
N SER A 380 -30.06 3.30 12.50
CA SER A 380 -31.14 4.08 11.89
C SER A 380 -31.51 3.49 10.53
N VAL A 381 -32.80 3.29 10.31
CA VAL A 381 -33.35 2.68 9.09
C VAL A 381 -34.51 3.55 8.61
N GLN A 382 -34.42 4.11 7.39
CA GLN A 382 -35.44 5.04 6.89
C GLN A 382 -35.64 4.96 5.38
N CYS A 383 -36.89 5.10 4.92
CA CYS A 383 -37.24 5.25 3.50
C CYS A 383 -36.73 4.13 2.57
N ASN A 384 -36.61 2.89 3.05
CA ASN A 384 -36.07 1.76 2.28
C ASN A 384 -37.16 0.92 1.61
N ARG A 385 -36.77 0.14 0.60
CA ARG A 385 -37.66 -0.81 -0.11
C ARG A 385 -37.02 -2.19 -0.24
N ALA A 386 -37.69 -3.22 0.24
CA ALA A 386 -37.34 -4.62 0.01
C ALA A 386 -38.44 -5.29 -0.82
N GLY A 387 -38.08 -6.34 -1.56
CA GLY A 387 -38.98 -7.12 -2.41
C GLY A 387 -39.81 -8.17 -1.68
#